data_AF-A0A818BDM4-F1
#
_entry.id   AF-A0A818BDM4-F1
#
_cell.length_a   1.000
_cell.length_b   1.000
_cell.length_c   1.000
_cell.angle_alpha   90.00
_cell.angle_beta   90.00
_cell.angle_gamma   90.00
#
_symmetry.space_group_name_H-M   'P 1'
#
loop_
_entity.id
_entity.type
_entity.pdbx_description
1 polymer ?
#
loop_
_entity_poly.entity_id
_entity_poly.type
_entity_poly.pdbx_seq_one_letter_code
_entity_poly.pdbx_strand_id
1 'polypeptide(L)'
;MIKLWGVLLLFISRVTAGKFPPLDLHIGTGGEFLGAANLPLGAQTLYGTVRLGPGTSNSEDSPAVINRYAGYHYYDSYINIFSHTHVFGAGIVDYGNVGIFPVQVNNDNDLQHVIANKHGYRSTFEHKSEIVEPGYYQVYLDTHKTKVELTATEQVGIHRYSFDDFNEKHRVVLIDSSYALPPYGCQQSHVNINSTSNEITGSVFFKGFLSRSFGGVTTYFVIIFTNWTDFGVWTEGRLLQGETTADGCSSGAYVKLPANQQQVTIYVGISFVSIEQARDNLEIQTKLESFDSIRDWI
;
A
#
# COMPACT_ATOMS: atom_id res chain seq x y z
N MET A 1 11.08 -33.49 61.05
CA MET A 1 10.50 -33.61 59.69
C MET A 1 9.17 -32.88 59.65
N ILE A 2 9.11 -31.66 59.08
CA ILE A 2 7.88 -31.07 58.54
C ILE A 2 8.32 -30.25 57.32
N LYS A 3 8.04 -30.75 56.10
CA LYS A 3 8.21 -29.99 54.84
C LYS A 3 6.88 -29.29 54.57
N LEU A 4 6.85 -27.95 54.67
CA LEU A 4 5.75 -27.15 54.13
C LEU A 4 5.94 -27.02 52.62
N TRP A 5 5.00 -27.57 51.85
CA TRP A 5 4.85 -27.28 50.42
C TRP A 5 3.96 -26.05 50.28
N GLY A 6 4.53 -24.92 49.90
CA GLY A 6 3.77 -23.73 49.51
C GLY A 6 3.26 -23.89 48.09
N VAL A 7 1.94 -24.01 47.92
CA VAL A 7 1.28 -23.95 46.61
C VAL A 7 1.16 -22.48 46.22
N LEU A 8 1.88 -22.07 45.17
CA LEU A 8 1.75 -20.75 44.58
C LEU A 8 0.52 -20.75 43.64
N LEU A 9 -0.59 -20.19 44.11
CA LEU A 9 -1.79 -19.95 43.30
C LEU A 9 -1.58 -18.69 42.45
N LEU A 10 -1.25 -18.87 41.17
CA LEU A 10 -1.27 -17.82 40.16
C LEU A 10 -2.73 -17.51 39.80
N PHE A 11 -3.25 -16.40 40.34
CA PHE A 11 -4.50 -15.81 39.87
C PHE A 11 -4.24 -15.16 38.50
N ILE A 12 -4.65 -15.84 37.42
CA ILE A 12 -4.77 -15.21 36.11
C ILE A 12 -6.09 -14.42 36.13
N SER A 13 -6.03 -13.15 36.52
CA SER A 13 -7.13 -12.23 36.22
C SER A 13 -7.14 -12.02 34.71
N ARG A 14 -8.13 -12.60 34.02
CA ARG A 14 -8.51 -12.11 32.69
C ARG A 14 -8.97 -10.68 32.89
N VAL A 15 -8.10 -9.71 32.58
CA VAL A 15 -8.53 -8.34 32.34
C VAL A 15 -9.42 -8.42 31.10
N THR A 16 -10.72 -8.49 31.31
CA THR A 16 -11.67 -8.23 30.23
C THR A 16 -11.43 -6.79 29.83
N ALA A 17 -10.86 -6.57 28.63
CA ALA A 17 -10.77 -5.26 28.04
C ALA A 17 -12.17 -4.62 28.16
N GLY A 18 -12.27 -3.51 28.89
CA GLY A 18 -13.49 -2.73 28.91
C GLY A 18 -13.87 -2.42 27.47
N LYS A 19 -15.16 -2.50 27.13
CA LYS A 19 -15.64 -2.10 25.81
C LYS A 19 -15.21 -0.65 25.57
N PHE A 20 -14.10 -0.45 24.86
CA PHE A 20 -13.81 0.84 24.28
C PHE A 20 -15.00 1.21 23.38
N PRO A 21 -15.39 2.48 23.29
CA PRO A 21 -16.35 2.88 22.26
C PRO A 21 -15.82 2.39 20.91
N PRO A 22 -16.70 1.98 19.98
CA PRO A 22 -16.26 1.55 18.67
C PRO A 22 -15.37 2.65 18.06
N LEU A 23 -14.15 2.28 17.70
CA LEU A 23 -13.21 3.20 17.10
C LEU A 23 -13.64 3.44 15.66
N ASP A 24 -14.09 4.65 15.36
CA ASP A 24 -14.36 5.07 13.98
C ASP A 24 -13.11 5.71 13.39
N LEU A 25 -12.44 4.97 12.51
CA LEU A 25 -11.21 5.40 11.87
C LEU A 25 -11.44 6.39 10.72
N HIS A 26 -12.69 6.70 10.36
CA HIS A 26 -13.01 7.78 9.41
C HIS A 26 -12.99 9.16 10.05
N ILE A 27 -12.95 9.25 11.39
CA ILE A 27 -12.87 10.54 12.07
C ILE A 27 -11.58 11.25 11.64
N GLY A 28 -11.71 12.43 11.04
CA GLY A 28 -10.58 13.26 10.60
C GLY A 28 -10.02 12.95 9.21
N THR A 29 -10.65 12.03 8.47
CA THR A 29 -10.25 11.68 7.10
C THR A 29 -10.93 12.54 6.02
N GLY A 30 -11.76 13.51 6.42
CA GLY A 30 -12.38 14.48 5.51
C GLY A 30 -12.40 15.89 6.11
N GLY A 31 -13.19 16.76 5.50
CA GLY A 31 -13.36 18.15 5.93
C GLY A 31 -12.70 19.13 4.96
N GLU A 32 -12.91 20.43 5.19
CA GLU A 32 -12.46 21.48 4.28
C GLU A 32 -11.67 22.56 5.03
N PHE A 33 -10.58 23.01 4.42
CA PHE A 33 -9.66 24.04 4.91
C PHE A 33 -9.20 23.79 6.35
N LEU A 34 -9.49 24.73 7.27
CA LEU A 34 -9.13 24.65 8.68
C LEU A 34 -9.90 23.55 9.43
N GLY A 35 -10.95 22.97 8.82
CA GLY A 35 -11.70 21.84 9.35
C GLY A 35 -11.17 20.48 8.89
N ALA A 36 -10.19 20.42 7.98
CA ALA A 36 -9.59 19.17 7.54
C ALA A 36 -8.50 18.74 8.53
N ALA A 37 -8.73 17.64 9.25
CA ALA A 37 -7.72 17.09 10.15
C ALA A 37 -6.58 16.39 9.39
N ASN A 38 -6.80 15.96 8.15
CA ASN A 38 -5.82 15.28 7.29
C ASN A 38 -5.23 14.03 7.93
N LEU A 39 -6.10 13.13 8.40
CA LEU A 39 -5.67 11.81 8.84
C LEU A 39 -5.68 10.83 7.66
N PRO A 40 -4.60 10.06 7.44
CA PRO A 40 -4.63 8.97 6.47
C PRO A 40 -5.56 7.86 6.97
N LEU A 41 -6.09 7.09 6.03
CA LEU A 41 -6.87 5.89 6.30
C LEU A 41 -6.08 4.68 5.85
N GLY A 42 -6.15 3.56 6.58
CA GLY A 42 -5.42 2.34 6.21
C GLY A 42 -4.99 1.48 7.39
N ALA A 43 -4.28 0.39 7.08
CA ALA A 43 -3.71 -0.53 8.04
C ALA A 43 -2.36 -0.03 8.57
N GLN A 44 -2.20 -0.08 9.89
CA GLN A 44 -0.94 0.19 10.59
C GLN A 44 -0.95 -0.49 11.96
N THR A 45 0.22 -0.90 12.44
CA THR A 45 0.43 -1.21 13.85
C THR A 45 0.64 0.06 14.67
N LEU A 46 0.63 -0.07 15.99
CA LEU A 46 0.99 1.02 16.87
C LEU A 46 2.45 1.44 16.62
N TYR A 47 2.66 2.73 16.28
CA TYR A 47 3.97 3.32 15.95
C TYR A 47 4.68 2.72 14.72
N GLY A 48 3.97 1.96 13.88
CA GLY A 48 4.51 1.45 12.63
C GLY A 48 4.99 2.57 11.68
N THR A 49 6.08 2.28 10.99
CA THR A 49 6.59 3.10 9.88
C THR A 49 5.73 2.94 8.64
N VAL A 50 5.23 1.72 8.40
CA VAL A 50 4.25 1.46 7.34
C VAL A 50 2.86 1.91 7.79
N ARG A 51 2.24 2.71 6.93
CA ARG A 51 0.86 3.15 7.01
C ARG A 51 0.22 2.79 5.67
N LEU A 52 -0.21 1.56 5.52
CA LEU A 52 -0.65 1.04 4.24
C LEU A 52 -2.12 1.40 4.00
N GLY A 53 -2.40 2.25 3.02
CA GLY A 53 -3.74 2.73 2.79
C GLY A 53 -4.03 3.29 1.40
N PRO A 54 -5.32 3.56 1.11
CA PRO A 54 -5.75 4.19 -0.14
C PRO A 54 -5.24 5.64 -0.28
N GLY A 55 -4.81 5.97 -1.49
CA GLY A 55 -4.66 7.34 -1.98
C GLY A 55 -5.83 7.70 -2.90
N THR A 56 -6.65 8.66 -2.48
CA THR A 56 -7.72 9.26 -3.30
C THR A 56 -7.28 10.57 -3.95
N SER A 57 -6.17 11.15 -3.50
CA SER A 57 -5.66 12.41 -4.01
C SER A 57 -4.99 12.28 -5.37
N ASN A 58 -5.15 13.30 -6.21
CA ASN A 58 -4.38 13.52 -7.42
C ASN A 58 -4.15 15.04 -7.56
N SER A 59 -2.94 15.46 -7.97
CA SER A 59 -2.56 16.89 -8.14
C SER A 59 -3.50 17.68 -9.04
N GLU A 60 -4.22 16.99 -9.91
CA GLU A 60 -5.07 17.60 -10.93
C GLU A 60 -6.57 17.35 -10.68
N ASP A 61 -6.92 16.52 -9.69
CA ASP A 61 -8.24 16.41 -9.02
C ASP A 61 -8.81 17.77 -8.56
N SER A 62 -7.93 18.55 -7.96
CA SER A 62 -8.24 19.87 -7.42
C SER A 62 -6.98 20.73 -7.43
N PRO A 63 -7.05 21.99 -7.90
CA PRO A 63 -5.93 22.94 -7.77
C PRO A 63 -5.56 23.20 -6.30
N ALA A 64 -6.40 22.75 -5.38
CA ALA A 64 -6.16 22.72 -3.95
C ALA A 64 -5.99 21.26 -3.50
N VAL A 65 -4.75 20.75 -3.48
CA VAL A 65 -4.37 19.61 -2.62
C VAL A 65 -4.59 19.94 -1.13
N ILE A 66 -4.93 21.21 -0.83
CA ILE A 66 -5.53 21.64 0.42
C ILE A 66 -6.67 20.66 0.75
N ASN A 67 -6.56 20.00 1.91
CA ASN A 67 -7.49 18.99 2.45
C ASN A 67 -7.22 17.53 2.03
N ARG A 68 -6.19 17.26 1.22
CA ARG A 68 -5.78 15.90 0.79
C ARG A 68 -4.33 15.59 1.16
N TYR A 69 -3.82 16.24 2.21
CA TYR A 69 -2.40 16.19 2.58
C TYR A 69 -1.91 14.80 2.96
N ALA A 70 -2.78 14.00 3.57
CA ALA A 70 -2.49 12.63 3.96
C ALA A 70 -2.78 11.59 2.85
N GLY A 71 -3.22 12.02 1.66
CA GLY A 71 -3.47 11.15 0.52
C GLY A 71 -4.89 10.60 0.38
N TYR A 72 -5.63 10.46 1.49
CA TYR A 72 -7.03 10.07 1.49
C TYR A 72 -7.93 11.25 1.87
N HIS A 73 -9.11 11.32 1.26
CA HIS A 73 -10.17 12.24 1.65
C HIS A 73 -11.55 11.59 1.53
N TYR A 74 -12.31 11.56 2.62
CA TYR A 74 -13.57 10.81 2.75
C TYR A 74 -14.58 11.10 1.64
N TYR A 75 -14.71 12.35 1.19
CA TYR A 75 -15.70 12.68 0.16
C TYR A 75 -15.26 12.36 -1.28
N ASP A 76 -14.06 11.80 -1.48
CA ASP A 76 -13.62 11.34 -2.79
C ASP A 76 -14.27 10.00 -3.14
N SER A 77 -14.62 9.82 -4.41
CA SER A 77 -15.31 8.62 -4.92
C SER A 77 -14.40 7.71 -5.75
N TYR A 78 -13.09 7.98 -5.74
CA TYR A 78 -12.10 7.23 -6.51
C TYR A 78 -10.87 6.93 -5.66
N ILE A 79 -10.31 5.74 -5.84
CA ILE A 79 -8.98 5.38 -5.36
C ILE A 79 -8.03 5.36 -6.55
N ASN A 80 -6.93 6.09 -6.42
CA ASN A 80 -5.88 6.14 -7.43
C ASN A 80 -4.82 5.08 -7.18
N ILE A 81 -4.43 4.82 -5.93
CA ILE A 81 -3.32 3.91 -5.59
C ILE A 81 -3.44 3.42 -4.13
N PHE A 82 -2.71 2.36 -3.75
CA PHE A 82 -2.42 2.04 -2.35
C PHE A 82 -0.95 2.29 -2.05
N SER A 83 -0.65 3.09 -1.03
CA SER A 83 0.72 3.48 -0.66
C SER A 83 1.06 3.15 0.79
N HIS A 84 2.35 3.13 1.11
CA HIS A 84 2.86 2.56 2.37
C HIS A 84 3.32 3.60 3.39
N THR A 85 3.41 4.88 3.01
CA THR A 85 3.94 5.94 3.88
C THR A 85 3.10 7.20 3.77
N HIS A 86 2.63 7.72 4.89
CA HIS A 86 1.74 8.88 4.96
C HIS A 86 2.08 9.74 6.17
N VAL A 87 1.91 11.05 6.10
CA VAL A 87 2.02 11.92 7.28
C VAL A 87 0.67 12.02 7.98
N PHE A 88 0.69 11.93 9.31
CA PHE A 88 -0.51 12.00 10.14
C PHE A 88 -0.80 13.44 10.55
N GLY A 89 -1.95 13.99 10.16
CA GLY A 89 -2.44 15.28 10.67
C GLY A 89 -1.70 16.51 10.18
N ALA A 90 -0.90 16.40 9.12
CA ALA A 90 -0.12 17.52 8.60
C ALA A 90 -0.94 18.40 7.64
N GLY A 91 -0.70 19.71 7.69
CA GLY A 91 -1.20 20.68 6.70
C GLY A 91 -0.34 20.79 5.45
N ILE A 92 0.49 19.78 5.17
CA ILE A 92 1.45 19.74 4.05
C ILE A 92 1.55 18.31 3.50
N VAL A 93 2.10 18.17 2.29
CA VAL A 93 2.30 16.86 1.67
C VAL A 93 3.75 16.40 1.81
N ASP A 94 3.92 15.14 2.19
CA ASP A 94 5.19 14.41 2.14
C ASP A 94 4.91 12.89 2.05
N TYR A 95 5.92 12.09 1.72
CA TYR A 95 5.82 10.63 1.57
C TYR A 95 4.86 10.18 0.44
N GLY A 96 4.19 9.04 0.59
CA GLY A 96 3.37 8.38 -0.44
C GLY A 96 4.01 7.13 -1.04
N ASN A 97 5.21 6.74 -0.64
CA ASN A 97 5.91 5.62 -1.27
C ASN A 97 5.57 4.28 -0.60
N VAL A 98 5.71 3.13 -1.26
CA VAL A 98 5.65 2.89 -2.71
C VAL A 98 4.19 2.66 -3.12
N GLY A 99 3.80 2.96 -4.36
CA GLY A 99 2.43 2.77 -4.84
C GLY A 99 2.20 1.37 -5.44
N ILE A 100 1.11 0.71 -5.07
CA ILE A 100 0.69 -0.58 -5.65
C ILE A 100 -0.81 -0.53 -5.97
N PHE A 101 -1.21 -1.15 -7.07
CA PHE A 101 -2.62 -1.21 -7.46
C PHE A 101 -2.98 -2.46 -8.28
N PRO A 102 -4.08 -3.16 -7.97
CA PRO A 102 -4.58 -4.24 -8.80
C PRO A 102 -5.51 -3.71 -9.90
N VAL A 103 -5.36 -4.25 -11.12
CA VAL A 103 -6.22 -3.95 -12.27
C VAL A 103 -6.65 -5.22 -12.98
N GLN A 104 -7.81 -5.16 -13.65
CA GLN A 104 -8.24 -6.18 -14.60
C GLN A 104 -8.29 -5.59 -16.00
N VAL A 105 -7.54 -6.16 -16.93
CA VAL A 105 -7.41 -5.67 -18.31
C VAL A 105 -7.69 -6.78 -19.32
N ASN A 106 -8.24 -6.42 -20.47
CA ASN A 106 -8.65 -7.41 -21.48
C ASN A 106 -7.46 -7.94 -22.30
N ASN A 107 -6.41 -7.14 -22.47
CA ASN A 107 -5.20 -7.47 -23.23
C ASN A 107 -4.10 -6.43 -22.96
N ASP A 108 -2.95 -6.57 -23.61
CA ASP A 108 -1.80 -5.68 -23.43
C ASP A 108 -2.01 -4.25 -23.95
N ASN A 109 -2.90 -4.04 -24.94
CA ASN A 109 -3.25 -2.69 -25.38
C ASN A 109 -4.08 -1.96 -24.32
N ASP A 110 -4.98 -2.68 -23.63
CA ASP A 110 -5.75 -2.17 -22.50
C ASP A 110 -4.81 -1.85 -21.33
N LEU A 111 -3.84 -2.72 -21.02
CA LEU A 111 -2.80 -2.43 -20.03
C LEU A 111 -1.97 -1.19 -20.37
N GLN A 112 -1.56 -1.06 -21.63
CA GLN A 112 -0.84 0.12 -22.14
C GLN A 112 -1.69 1.38 -21.98
N HIS A 113 -2.99 1.31 -22.27
CA HIS A 113 -3.92 2.42 -22.08
C HIS A 113 -4.05 2.79 -20.59
N VAL A 114 -4.20 1.80 -19.72
CA VAL A 114 -4.29 1.98 -18.26
C VAL A 114 -3.04 2.67 -17.69
N ILE A 115 -1.85 2.36 -18.19
CA ILE A 115 -0.58 2.95 -17.73
C ILE A 115 -0.28 4.31 -18.37
N ALA A 116 -0.59 4.48 -19.66
CA ALA A 116 -0.31 5.73 -20.38
C ALA A 116 -1.18 6.90 -19.93
N ASN A 117 -2.36 6.61 -19.39
CA ASN A 117 -3.32 7.63 -19.00
C ASN A 117 -3.18 7.98 -17.53
N LYS A 118 -3.22 9.29 -17.26
CA LYS A 118 -3.12 9.91 -15.94
C LYS A 118 -4.05 9.31 -14.85
N HIS A 119 -5.22 8.81 -15.25
CA HIS A 119 -6.19 8.16 -14.36
C HIS A 119 -6.51 6.74 -14.83
N GLY A 120 -5.65 6.14 -15.65
CA GLY A 120 -6.00 4.94 -16.38
C GLY A 120 -6.27 3.73 -15.49
N TYR A 121 -5.60 3.61 -14.35
CA TYR A 121 -5.85 2.54 -13.37
C TYR A 121 -6.76 2.93 -12.21
N ARG A 122 -7.25 4.18 -12.07
CA ARG A 122 -8.09 4.53 -10.92
C ARG A 122 -9.39 3.71 -10.91
N SER A 123 -9.94 3.48 -9.73
CA SER A 123 -11.25 2.82 -9.58
C SER A 123 -12.22 3.67 -8.79
N THR A 124 -13.49 3.62 -9.16
CA THR A 124 -14.56 4.03 -8.24
C THR A 124 -14.65 3.06 -7.06
N PHE A 125 -15.15 3.56 -5.94
CA PHE A 125 -15.56 2.76 -4.79
C PHE A 125 -16.72 3.45 -4.05
N GLU A 126 -17.33 2.75 -3.12
CA GLU A 126 -18.35 3.29 -2.22
C GLU A 126 -18.01 2.93 -0.77
N HIS A 127 -18.25 3.83 0.19
CA HIS A 127 -17.97 3.56 1.62
C HIS A 127 -18.70 2.32 2.17
N LYS A 128 -19.82 1.90 1.55
CA LYS A 128 -20.51 0.67 1.98
C LYS A 128 -19.66 -0.60 1.79
N SER A 129 -18.67 -0.56 0.89
CA SER A 129 -17.72 -1.65 0.67
C SER A 129 -16.38 -1.42 1.38
N GLU A 130 -16.21 -0.27 2.02
CA GLU A 130 -15.03 0.12 2.79
C GLU A 130 -15.18 -0.33 4.25
N ILE A 131 -14.21 -1.11 4.73
CA ILE A 131 -14.15 -1.54 6.12
C ILE A 131 -12.79 -1.14 6.67
N VAL A 132 -12.79 -0.51 7.84
CA VAL A 132 -11.57 -0.03 8.47
C VAL A 132 -11.59 -0.43 9.94
N GLU A 133 -10.58 -1.18 10.33
CA GLU A 133 -10.36 -1.69 11.68
C GLU A 133 -8.89 -1.43 12.06
N PRO A 134 -8.52 -1.42 13.36
CA PRO A 134 -7.12 -1.41 13.74
C PRO A 134 -6.33 -2.50 12.99
N GLY A 135 -5.25 -2.12 12.32
CA GLY A 135 -4.41 -3.05 11.57
C GLY A 135 -5.01 -3.62 10.27
N TYR A 136 -6.23 -3.23 9.87
CA TYR A 136 -6.90 -3.80 8.70
C TYR A 136 -7.71 -2.78 7.92
N TYR A 137 -7.59 -2.82 6.60
CA TYR A 137 -8.40 -2.04 5.67
C TYR A 137 -8.92 -2.94 4.56
N GLN A 138 -10.16 -2.74 4.14
CA GLN A 138 -10.77 -3.40 3.01
C GLN A 138 -11.53 -2.40 2.16
N VAL A 139 -11.52 -2.58 0.84
CA VAL A 139 -12.42 -1.88 -0.08
C VAL A 139 -12.74 -2.75 -1.30
N TYR A 140 -13.87 -2.50 -1.96
CA TYR A 140 -14.16 -3.06 -3.28
C TYR A 140 -13.92 -2.02 -4.37
N LEU A 141 -13.07 -2.36 -5.34
CA LEU A 141 -12.78 -1.54 -6.52
C LEU A 141 -13.79 -1.85 -7.62
N ASP A 142 -14.78 -0.97 -7.81
CA ASP A 142 -15.91 -1.23 -8.73
C ASP A 142 -15.49 -1.30 -10.21
N THR A 143 -14.51 -0.49 -10.62
CA THR A 143 -14.00 -0.47 -12.00
C THR A 143 -13.28 -1.78 -12.32
N HIS A 144 -12.46 -2.25 -11.38
CA HIS A 144 -11.62 -3.44 -11.58
C HIS A 144 -12.24 -4.73 -11.06
N LYS A 145 -13.41 -4.69 -10.43
CA LYS A 145 -14.07 -5.86 -9.83
C LYS A 145 -13.13 -6.62 -8.90
N THR A 146 -12.46 -5.89 -8.01
CA THR A 146 -11.42 -6.44 -7.14
C THR A 146 -11.69 -6.05 -5.71
N LYS A 147 -11.83 -7.05 -4.84
CA LYS A 147 -11.76 -6.84 -3.40
C LYS A 147 -10.29 -6.68 -2.99
N VAL A 148 -9.99 -5.58 -2.31
CA VAL A 148 -8.69 -5.26 -1.74
C VAL A 148 -8.75 -5.39 -0.23
N GLU A 149 -7.78 -6.08 0.34
CA GLU A 149 -7.57 -6.21 1.77
C GLU A 149 -6.12 -5.87 2.10
N LEU A 150 -5.90 -5.06 3.12
CA LEU A 150 -4.59 -4.56 3.52
C LEU A 150 -4.40 -4.82 5.02
N THR A 151 -3.21 -5.27 5.38
CA THR A 151 -2.73 -5.29 6.77
C THR A 151 -1.27 -4.86 6.79
N ALA A 152 -0.71 -4.55 7.95
CA ALA A 152 0.67 -4.07 8.03
C ALA A 152 1.31 -4.41 9.37
N THR A 153 2.57 -4.84 9.34
CA THR A 153 3.46 -4.86 10.51
C THR A 153 4.12 -3.49 10.68
N GLU A 154 5.13 -3.37 11.54
CA GLU A 154 5.83 -2.09 11.73
C GLU A 154 6.48 -1.54 10.44
N GLN A 155 7.04 -2.42 9.60
CA GLN A 155 7.84 -2.02 8.43
C GLN A 155 7.46 -2.77 7.15
N VAL A 156 6.37 -3.54 7.18
CA VAL A 156 5.91 -4.36 6.05
C VAL A 156 4.42 -4.13 5.83
N GLY A 157 4.03 -3.80 4.60
CA GLY A 157 2.65 -3.83 4.16
C GLY A 157 2.32 -5.16 3.50
N ILE A 158 1.13 -5.70 3.76
CA ILE A 158 0.65 -6.93 3.16
C ILE A 158 -0.66 -6.65 2.46
N HIS A 159 -0.72 -7.00 1.18
CA HIS A 159 -1.90 -6.86 0.33
C HIS A 159 -2.48 -8.23 0.05
N ARG A 160 -3.79 -8.34 0.07
CA ARG A 160 -4.52 -9.48 -0.48
C ARG A 160 -5.58 -8.96 -1.45
N TYR A 161 -5.49 -9.43 -2.69
CA TYR A 161 -6.43 -9.06 -3.74
C TYR A 161 -7.24 -10.27 -4.16
N SER A 162 -8.56 -10.14 -4.18
CA SER A 162 -9.48 -11.16 -4.69
C SER A 162 -10.22 -10.58 -5.89
N PHE A 163 -10.03 -11.18 -7.05
CA PHE A 163 -10.57 -10.71 -8.32
C PHE A 163 -11.90 -11.41 -8.61
N ASP A 164 -12.93 -10.65 -9.00
CA ASP A 164 -14.21 -11.17 -9.47
C ASP A 164 -14.33 -10.94 -10.99
N ASP A 165 -15.25 -11.64 -11.66
CA ASP A 165 -15.55 -11.44 -13.09
C ASP A 165 -14.29 -11.42 -13.99
N PHE A 166 -13.33 -12.28 -13.67
CA PHE A 166 -11.98 -12.30 -14.24
C PHE A 166 -11.79 -13.29 -15.39
N ASN A 167 -12.84 -14.03 -15.76
CA ASN A 167 -12.82 -14.93 -16.91
C ASN A 167 -12.38 -14.13 -18.15
N GLU A 168 -11.37 -14.64 -18.85
CA GLU A 168 -10.78 -14.03 -20.06
C GLU A 168 -10.03 -12.70 -19.85
N LYS A 169 -9.99 -12.16 -18.63
CA LYS A 169 -9.20 -10.96 -18.30
C LYS A 169 -7.84 -11.32 -17.72
N HIS A 170 -6.86 -10.46 -17.95
CA HIS A 170 -5.60 -10.46 -17.23
C HIS A 170 -5.78 -9.74 -15.89
N ARG A 171 -5.41 -10.41 -14.80
CA ARG A 171 -5.28 -9.81 -13.47
C ARG A 171 -3.84 -9.33 -13.35
N VAL A 172 -3.68 -8.02 -13.19
CA VAL A 172 -2.37 -7.38 -13.20
C VAL A 172 -2.21 -6.60 -11.91
N VAL A 173 -1.03 -6.72 -11.30
CA VAL A 173 -0.63 -5.86 -10.19
C VAL A 173 0.37 -4.86 -10.73
N LEU A 174 0.07 -3.58 -10.56
CA LEU A 174 0.92 -2.46 -10.90
C LEU A 174 1.70 -2.03 -9.66
N ILE A 175 2.99 -1.78 -9.82
CA ILE A 175 3.89 -1.19 -8.84
C ILE A 175 4.37 0.14 -9.43
N ASP A 176 3.82 1.25 -8.95
CA ASP A 176 4.33 2.59 -9.27
C ASP A 176 5.50 2.89 -8.32
N SER A 177 6.71 2.61 -8.81
CA SER A 177 7.95 2.83 -8.07
C SER A 177 8.24 4.31 -7.87
N SER A 178 7.62 5.19 -8.66
CA SER A 178 7.80 6.63 -8.59
C SER A 178 6.75 7.34 -7.73
N TYR A 179 5.71 6.62 -7.28
CA TYR A 179 4.59 7.25 -6.59
C TYR A 179 5.05 7.92 -5.29
N ALA A 180 4.72 9.20 -5.19
CA ALA A 180 4.81 10.05 -4.02
C ALA A 180 3.56 10.93 -4.00
N LEU A 181 3.14 11.37 -2.83
CA LEU A 181 1.92 12.16 -2.72
C LEU A 181 2.07 13.51 -3.46
N PRO A 182 1.14 13.85 -4.36
CA PRO A 182 1.15 15.13 -5.10
C PRO A 182 0.91 16.32 -4.17
N PRO A 183 1.32 17.56 -4.51
CA PRO A 183 1.88 17.99 -5.80
C PRO A 183 3.41 17.97 -5.84
N TYR A 184 4.04 17.62 -4.72
CA TYR A 184 5.47 17.34 -4.68
C TYR A 184 5.71 15.92 -5.19
N GLY A 185 6.97 15.51 -5.37
CA GLY A 185 7.19 14.28 -6.10
C GLY A 185 8.53 13.61 -5.92
N CYS A 186 8.58 12.44 -6.56
CA CYS A 186 9.79 11.75 -6.92
C CYS A 186 10.80 12.70 -7.56
N GLN A 187 12.06 12.47 -7.23
CA GLN A 187 13.23 13.10 -7.84
C GLN A 187 14.04 12.07 -8.62
N GLN A 188 14.13 10.85 -8.11
CA GLN A 188 14.69 9.69 -8.78
C GLN A 188 13.91 8.45 -8.35
N SER A 189 13.70 7.51 -9.26
CA SER A 189 13.11 6.21 -8.95
C SER A 189 13.80 5.15 -9.78
N HIS A 190 13.91 3.96 -9.21
CA HIS A 190 14.43 2.77 -9.84
C HIS A 190 13.58 1.57 -9.41
N VAL A 191 13.31 0.67 -10.35
CA VAL A 191 12.68 -0.63 -10.09
C VAL A 191 13.43 -1.73 -10.83
N ASN A 192 13.57 -2.88 -10.19
CA ASN A 192 14.19 -4.08 -10.73
C ASN A 192 13.33 -5.32 -10.42
N ILE A 193 13.09 -6.16 -11.42
CA ILE A 193 12.35 -7.42 -11.33
C ILE A 193 13.34 -8.58 -11.35
N ASN A 194 13.30 -9.42 -10.32
CA ASN A 194 13.93 -10.72 -10.29
C ASN A 194 12.87 -11.82 -10.44
N SER A 195 12.70 -12.30 -11.66
CA SER A 195 11.72 -13.34 -12.01
C SER A 195 12.06 -14.74 -11.48
N THR A 196 13.30 -14.98 -11.06
CA THR A 196 13.68 -16.29 -10.50
C THR A 196 13.17 -16.45 -9.07
N SER A 197 13.13 -15.35 -8.31
CA SER A 197 12.68 -15.33 -6.91
C SER A 197 11.28 -14.73 -6.72
N ASN A 198 10.58 -14.36 -7.79
CA ASN A 198 9.32 -13.59 -7.74
C ASN A 198 9.44 -12.34 -6.84
N GLU A 199 10.59 -11.66 -6.93
CA GLU A 199 10.93 -10.48 -6.14
C GLU A 199 11.01 -9.24 -7.04
N ILE A 200 10.47 -8.13 -6.56
CA ILE A 200 10.68 -6.81 -7.15
C ILE A 200 11.35 -5.93 -6.11
N THR A 201 12.43 -5.26 -6.49
CA THR A 201 13.16 -4.32 -5.64
C THR A 201 13.17 -2.94 -6.25
N GLY A 202 13.43 -1.92 -5.45
CA GLY A 202 13.61 -0.60 -5.99
C GLY A 202 13.86 0.46 -4.93
N SER A 203 13.94 1.70 -5.41
CA SER A 203 14.06 2.88 -4.57
C SER A 203 13.35 4.07 -5.17
N VAL A 204 12.92 4.98 -4.29
CA VAL A 204 12.43 6.30 -4.68
C VAL A 204 13.03 7.35 -3.77
N PHE A 205 13.78 8.26 -4.38
CA PHE A 205 14.23 9.48 -3.74
C PHE A 205 13.19 10.57 -4.01
N PHE A 206 12.63 11.14 -2.95
CA PHE A 206 11.56 12.14 -3.05
C PHE A 206 11.86 13.38 -2.21
N LYS A 207 11.21 14.48 -2.59
CA LYS A 207 11.25 15.75 -1.87
C LYS A 207 9.83 16.31 -1.76
N GLY A 208 9.18 16.03 -0.64
CA GLY A 208 7.96 16.70 -0.19
C GLY A 208 8.22 18.01 0.53
N PHE A 209 7.21 18.55 1.20
CA PHE A 209 7.30 19.86 1.84
C PHE A 209 8.27 19.90 3.02
N LEU A 210 8.30 18.83 3.85
CA LEU A 210 9.21 18.73 4.99
C LEU A 210 10.55 18.18 4.53
N SER A 211 10.56 17.07 3.79
CA SER A 211 11.76 16.34 3.39
C SER A 211 12.72 17.18 2.57
N ARG A 212 12.22 18.13 1.76
CA ARG A 212 13.09 19.09 1.04
C ARG A 212 13.96 19.94 1.98
N SER A 213 13.53 20.21 3.20
CA SER A 213 14.28 21.08 4.15
C SER A 213 15.56 20.43 4.65
N PHE A 214 15.67 19.10 4.55
CA PHE A 214 16.85 18.33 4.92
C PHE A 214 17.41 17.49 3.75
N GLY A 215 17.10 17.90 2.52
CA GLY A 215 17.72 17.35 1.31
C GLY A 215 16.95 16.23 0.59
N GLY A 216 15.82 15.78 1.13
CA GLY A 216 15.01 14.67 0.60
C GLY A 216 15.23 13.37 1.35
N VAL A 217 14.43 12.36 1.02
CA VAL A 217 14.49 11.02 1.63
C VAL A 217 14.44 9.97 0.54
N THR A 218 15.17 8.87 0.73
CA THR A 218 15.07 7.69 -0.12
C THR A 218 14.33 6.58 0.60
N THR A 219 13.24 6.09 0.00
CA THR A 219 12.56 4.87 0.43
C THR A 219 13.02 3.72 -0.47
N TYR A 220 13.61 2.69 0.12
CA TYR A 220 13.91 1.42 -0.52
C TYR A 220 12.77 0.44 -0.26
N PHE A 221 12.46 -0.40 -1.24
CA PHE A 221 11.40 -1.41 -1.11
C PHE A 221 11.80 -2.76 -1.68
N VAL A 222 11.22 -3.80 -1.10
CA VAL A 222 11.26 -5.19 -1.57
C VAL A 222 9.84 -5.72 -1.57
N ILE A 223 9.42 -6.29 -2.69
CA ILE A 223 8.08 -6.84 -2.90
C ILE A 223 8.21 -8.31 -3.26
N ILE A 224 7.58 -9.17 -2.47
CA ILE A 224 7.52 -10.62 -2.71
C ILE A 224 6.12 -11.00 -3.14
N PHE A 225 6.03 -11.69 -4.27
CA PHE A 225 4.80 -12.30 -4.78
C PHE A 225 4.82 -13.81 -4.59
N THR A 226 3.65 -14.42 -4.42
CA THR A 226 3.54 -15.88 -4.43
C THR A 226 4.01 -16.48 -5.77
N ASN A 227 3.62 -15.84 -6.87
CA ASN A 227 3.90 -16.24 -8.25
C ASN A 227 3.34 -15.20 -9.25
N TRP A 228 3.87 -15.23 -10.47
CA TRP A 228 3.30 -14.56 -11.64
C TRP A 228 3.61 -15.36 -12.91
N THR A 229 2.96 -15.04 -14.02
CA THR A 229 3.20 -15.69 -15.33
C THR A 229 3.90 -14.81 -16.34
N ASP A 230 3.75 -13.49 -16.20
CA ASP A 230 4.31 -12.51 -17.12
C ASP A 230 4.59 -11.22 -16.34
N PHE A 231 5.55 -10.44 -16.81
CA PHE A 231 5.98 -9.23 -16.14
C PHE A 231 6.61 -8.25 -17.14
N GLY A 232 6.77 -7.02 -16.69
CA GLY A 232 7.56 -6.04 -17.38
C GLY A 232 7.59 -4.75 -16.59
N VAL A 233 8.16 -3.73 -17.20
CA VAL A 233 8.25 -2.40 -16.61
C VAL A 233 7.58 -1.37 -17.50
N TRP A 234 7.40 -0.16 -16.99
CA TRP A 234 7.04 0.99 -17.80
C TRP A 234 7.91 2.19 -17.44
N THR A 235 8.03 3.09 -18.41
CA THR A 235 8.56 4.44 -18.21
C THR A 235 7.84 5.42 -19.12
N GLU A 236 7.52 6.60 -18.62
CA GLU A 236 6.84 7.68 -19.36
C GLU A 236 5.55 7.21 -20.06
N GLY A 237 4.77 6.38 -19.35
CA GLY A 237 3.52 5.83 -19.84
C GLY A 237 3.66 4.74 -20.92
N ARG A 238 4.86 4.24 -21.21
CA ARG A 238 5.11 3.17 -22.19
C ARG A 238 5.48 1.86 -21.52
N LEU A 239 4.79 0.78 -21.88
CA LEU A 239 5.15 -0.59 -21.51
C LEU A 239 6.44 -1.04 -22.21
N LEU A 240 7.32 -1.67 -21.44
CA LEU A 240 8.53 -2.33 -21.90
C LEU A 240 8.44 -3.80 -21.45
N GLN A 241 7.86 -4.64 -22.31
CA GLN A 241 7.62 -6.05 -22.00
C GLN A 241 8.92 -6.85 -22.01
N GLY A 242 9.11 -7.72 -21.00
CA GLY A 242 10.31 -8.53 -20.85
C GLY A 242 11.53 -7.79 -20.28
N GLU A 243 11.50 -6.45 -20.24
CA GLU A 243 12.49 -5.66 -19.53
C GLU A 243 12.29 -5.80 -18.02
N THR A 244 13.40 -5.90 -17.29
CA THR A 244 13.39 -6.11 -15.84
C THR A 244 13.64 -4.84 -15.06
N THR A 245 14.03 -3.74 -15.70
CA THR A 245 14.42 -2.50 -15.00
C THR A 245 13.85 -1.27 -15.64
N ALA A 246 13.38 -0.33 -14.82
CA ALA A 246 13.04 1.01 -15.26
C ALA A 246 13.50 2.06 -14.26
N ASP A 247 13.77 3.25 -14.80
CA ASP A 247 14.22 4.42 -14.05
C ASP A 247 13.33 5.63 -14.37
N GLY A 248 13.33 6.59 -13.44
CA GLY A 248 12.70 7.90 -13.61
C GLY A 248 11.36 8.06 -12.90
N CYS A 249 10.90 9.30 -12.77
CA CYS A 249 9.71 9.65 -11.97
C CYS A 249 8.37 9.49 -12.69
N SER A 250 8.33 8.55 -13.63
CA SER A 250 7.12 8.08 -14.32
C SER A 250 7.34 6.61 -14.68
N SER A 251 7.82 5.82 -13.72
CA SER A 251 8.25 4.45 -13.94
C SER A 251 7.68 3.49 -12.91
N GLY A 252 7.71 2.21 -13.26
CA GLY A 252 7.24 1.14 -12.40
C GLY A 252 7.28 -0.23 -13.05
N ALA A 253 6.71 -1.22 -12.37
CA ALA A 253 6.71 -2.63 -12.78
C ALA A 253 5.30 -3.23 -12.72
N TYR A 254 4.97 -4.14 -13.64
CA TYR A 254 3.73 -4.90 -13.59
C TYR A 254 4.02 -6.38 -13.55
N VAL A 255 3.12 -7.12 -12.92
CA VAL A 255 3.09 -8.58 -12.98
C VAL A 255 1.69 -9.05 -13.33
N LYS A 256 1.60 -10.02 -14.23
CA LYS A 256 0.35 -10.70 -14.58
C LYS A 256 0.24 -12.00 -13.78
N LEU A 257 -0.89 -12.19 -13.12
CA LEU A 257 -1.15 -13.39 -12.33
C LEU A 257 -1.59 -14.56 -13.22
N PRO A 258 -1.36 -15.81 -12.78
CA PRO A 258 -1.85 -16.99 -13.47
C PRO A 258 -3.36 -16.94 -13.78
N ALA A 259 -3.76 -17.58 -14.89
CA ALA A 259 -5.15 -17.58 -15.38
C ALA A 259 -6.18 -18.04 -14.32
N ASN A 260 -5.83 -19.06 -13.55
CA ASN A 260 -6.71 -19.71 -12.57
C ASN A 260 -6.55 -19.17 -11.15
N GLN A 261 -5.82 -18.08 -10.97
CA GLN A 261 -5.54 -17.50 -9.66
C GLN A 261 -6.47 -16.34 -9.38
N GLN A 262 -7.50 -16.62 -8.57
CA GLN A 262 -8.48 -15.62 -8.14
C GLN A 262 -7.94 -14.68 -7.06
N GLN A 263 -6.96 -15.15 -6.28
CA GLN A 263 -6.42 -14.40 -5.14
C GLN A 263 -4.90 -14.34 -5.18
N VAL A 264 -4.33 -13.20 -4.80
CA VAL A 264 -2.87 -13.05 -4.60
C VAL A 264 -2.61 -12.35 -3.28
N THR A 265 -1.55 -12.80 -2.59
CA THR A 265 -0.98 -12.11 -1.43
C THR A 265 0.38 -11.54 -1.81
N ILE A 266 0.64 -10.30 -1.40
CA ILE A 266 1.85 -9.55 -1.73
C ILE A 266 2.41 -8.97 -0.44
N TYR A 267 3.71 -9.16 -0.22
CA TYR A 267 4.43 -8.61 0.93
C TYR A 267 5.34 -7.48 0.46
N VAL A 268 5.31 -6.34 1.14
CA VAL A 268 6.03 -5.12 0.76
C VAL A 268 6.81 -4.61 1.95
N GLY A 269 8.10 -4.97 2.02
CA GLY A 269 9.03 -4.44 3.01
C GLY A 269 9.56 -3.09 2.56
N ILE A 270 9.65 -2.12 3.47
CA ILE A 270 10.29 -0.83 3.22
C ILE A 270 11.45 -0.56 4.17
N SER A 271 12.38 0.28 3.75
CA SER A 271 13.47 0.80 4.57
C SER A 271 13.91 2.17 4.07
N PHE A 272 14.36 3.03 4.99
CA PHE A 272 15.03 4.29 4.65
C PHE A 272 16.56 4.15 4.58
N VAL A 273 17.07 2.91 4.67
CA VAL A 273 18.51 2.62 4.74
C VAL A 273 19.00 1.95 3.45
N SER A 274 18.46 0.79 3.10
CA SER A 274 18.86 0.02 1.92
C SER A 274 17.82 -1.04 1.52
N ILE A 275 18.03 -1.66 0.36
CA ILE A 275 17.21 -2.79 -0.13
C ILE A 275 17.38 -4.02 0.79
N GLU A 276 18.61 -4.27 1.26
CA GLU A 276 18.92 -5.39 2.18
C GLU A 276 18.14 -5.24 3.48
N GLN A 277 18.12 -4.04 4.07
CA GLN A 277 17.34 -3.81 5.28
C GLN A 277 15.84 -3.93 5.03
N ALA A 278 15.33 -3.52 3.87
CA ALA A 278 13.92 -3.71 3.51
C ALA A 278 13.56 -5.20 3.39
N ARG A 279 14.49 -6.03 2.87
CA ARG A 279 14.34 -7.50 2.82
C ARG A 279 14.35 -8.12 4.21
N ASP A 280 15.31 -7.74 5.05
CA ASP A 280 15.40 -8.22 6.44
C ASP A 280 14.12 -7.88 7.22
N ASN A 281 13.59 -6.66 7.06
CA ASN A 281 12.33 -6.24 7.67
C ASN A 281 11.18 -7.16 7.24
N LEU A 282 11.07 -7.45 5.94
CA LEU A 282 10.06 -8.33 5.36
C LEU A 282 10.16 -9.75 5.94
N GLU A 283 11.33 -10.36 5.88
CA GLU A 283 11.56 -11.74 6.31
C GLU A 283 11.36 -11.91 7.82
N ILE A 284 11.93 -11.01 8.63
CA ILE A 284 11.87 -11.11 10.10
C ILE A 284 10.44 -10.91 10.62
N GLN A 285 9.73 -9.91 10.10
CA GLN A 285 8.42 -9.53 10.65
C GLN A 285 7.27 -10.38 10.14
N THR A 286 7.39 -10.93 8.92
CA THR A 286 6.28 -11.69 8.33
C THR A 286 6.57 -13.18 8.27
N LYS A 287 7.84 -13.59 8.10
CA LYS A 287 8.24 -14.96 7.75
C LYS A 287 7.44 -15.55 6.58
N LEU A 288 6.86 -14.67 5.74
CA LEU A 288 5.92 -15.01 4.69
C LEU A 288 4.71 -15.85 5.17
N GLU A 289 4.28 -15.66 6.42
CA GLU A 289 3.04 -16.25 6.95
C GLU A 289 1.81 -15.69 6.24
N SER A 290 0.71 -16.45 6.25
CA SER A 290 -0.53 -16.05 5.57
C SER A 290 -1.07 -14.70 6.05
N PHE A 291 -1.77 -13.98 5.17
CA PHE A 291 -2.44 -12.72 5.47
C PHE A 291 -3.25 -12.77 6.78
N ASP A 292 -4.05 -13.82 6.97
CA ASP A 292 -4.90 -13.93 8.16
C ASP A 292 -4.07 -14.13 9.45
N SER A 293 -2.98 -14.91 9.40
CA SER A 293 -2.04 -15.05 10.54
C SER A 293 -1.46 -13.70 10.97
N ILE A 294 -1.02 -12.90 9.99
CA ILE A 294 -0.45 -11.58 10.27
C ILE A 294 -1.52 -10.61 10.77
N ARG A 295 -2.71 -10.61 10.14
CA ARG A 295 -3.85 -9.78 10.59
C ARG A 295 -4.25 -10.11 12.02
N ASP A 296 -4.39 -11.40 12.36
CA ASP A 296 -4.84 -11.85 13.67
C ASP A 296 -3.80 -11.58 14.78
N TRP A 297 -2.54 -11.39 14.41
CA TRP A 297 -1.46 -11.01 15.33
C TRP A 297 -1.50 -9.52 15.73
N ILE A 298 -2.05 -8.66 14.87
CA ILE A 298 -2.09 -7.19 15.02
C ILE A 298 -3.29 -6.77 15.88
#